data_AF-W4RJK5-F1
#
_entry.id   AF-W4RJK5-F1
#
_cell.length_a   1.000
_cell.length_b   1.000
_cell.length_c   1.000
_cell.angle_alpha   90.00
_cell.angle_beta   90.00
_cell.angle_gamma   90.00
#
_symmetry.space_group_name_H-M   'P 1'
#
loop_
_entity.id
_entity.type
_entity.pdbx_description
1 polymer ?
#
loop_
_entity_poly.entity_id
_entity_poly.type
_entity_poly.pdbx_seq_one_letter_code
_entity_poly.pdbx_strand_id
1 'polypeptide(L)'
;MISKKEKLITMLLYIFFLIGLLVAMSIILTDIDTPNSLKFVIGFVIFLLLFGLFQMNLIAINVKKLPGFDIKRRILKFAGTFVFLMAVSYTSNYLFWPERLDNLDIGAPLGLALGITFYDLLFKKSEERQSHAVSPQHKTN
;
A
#
# COMPACT_ATOMS: atom_id res chain seq x y z
N MET A 1 -19.51 9.45 4.42
CA MET A 1 -20.02 8.53 3.38
C MET A 1 -19.20 8.83 2.14
N ILE A 2 -18.45 7.88 1.59
CA ILE A 2 -17.58 8.18 0.41
C ILE A 2 -18.50 8.33 -0.79
N SER A 3 -18.46 9.47 -1.46
CA SER A 3 -19.32 9.77 -2.61
C SER A 3 -18.96 8.88 -3.80
N LYS A 4 -19.93 8.60 -4.68
CA LYS A 4 -19.71 7.80 -5.91
C LYS A 4 -18.57 8.39 -6.77
N LYS A 5 -18.42 9.72 -6.75
CA LYS A 5 -17.34 10.45 -7.43
C LYS A 5 -15.96 10.17 -6.83
N GLU A 6 -15.85 10.10 -5.50
CA GLU A 6 -14.57 9.83 -4.81
C GLU A 6 -14.08 8.39 -5.09
N LYS A 7 -15.00 7.42 -5.16
CA LYS A 7 -14.68 6.05 -5.58
C LYS A 7 -14.15 5.98 -7.02
N LEU A 8 -14.76 6.72 -7.94
CA LEU A 8 -14.31 6.79 -9.33
C LEU A 8 -12.92 7.42 -9.45
N ILE A 9 -12.67 8.53 -8.74
CA ILE A 9 -11.33 9.18 -8.73
C ILE A 9 -10.27 8.20 -8.20
N THR A 10 -10.58 7.51 -7.11
CA THR A 10 -9.67 6.50 -6.53
C THR A 10 -9.38 5.39 -7.54
N MET A 11 -10.41 4.84 -8.19
CA MET A 11 -10.24 3.80 -9.22
C MET A 11 -9.39 4.30 -10.40
N LEU A 12 -9.61 5.53 -10.87
CA LEU A 12 -8.83 6.12 -11.95
C LEU A 12 -7.35 6.25 -11.56
N LEU A 13 -7.07 6.73 -10.34
CA LEU A 13 -5.71 6.84 -9.80
C LEU A 13 -5.00 5.48 -9.77
N TYR A 14 -5.68 4.40 -9.37
CA TYR A 14 -5.09 3.06 -9.37
C TYR A 14 -4.79 2.55 -10.79
N ILE A 15 -5.66 2.86 -11.78
CA ILE A 15 -5.40 2.53 -13.18
C ILE A 15 -4.19 3.30 -13.71
N PHE A 16 -4.12 4.61 -13.47
CA PHE A 16 -2.97 5.43 -13.84
C PHE A 16 -1.67 4.95 -13.18
N PHE A 17 -1.74 4.55 -11.91
CA PHE A 17 -0.63 3.95 -11.19
C PHE A 17 -0.14 2.66 -11.87
N LEU A 18 -1.04 1.74 -12.23
CA LEU A 18 -0.67 0.48 -12.89
C LEU A 18 -0.05 0.70 -14.27
N ILE A 19 -0.65 1.58 -15.08
CA ILE A 19 -0.12 1.91 -16.40
C ILE A 19 1.25 2.58 -16.27
N GLY A 20 1.38 3.55 -15.35
CA GLY A 20 2.65 4.24 -15.09
C GLY A 20 3.74 3.29 -14.61
N LEU A 21 3.39 2.32 -13.77
CA LEU A 21 4.32 1.29 -13.28
C LEU A 21 4.82 0.40 -14.41
N LEU A 22 3.92 -0.06 -15.30
CA LEU A 22 4.30 -0.85 -16.47
C LEU A 22 5.25 -0.08 -17.38
N VAL A 23 4.94 1.20 -17.65
CA VAL A 23 5.80 2.05 -18.49
C VAL A 23 7.16 2.30 -17.81
N ALA A 24 7.18 2.59 -16.51
CA ALA A 24 8.42 2.79 -15.77
C ALA A 24 9.30 1.52 -15.74
N MET A 25 8.69 0.35 -15.56
CA MET A 25 9.40 -0.92 -15.62
C MET A 25 9.98 -1.19 -17.00
N SER A 26 9.20 -0.96 -18.07
CA SER A 26 9.71 -1.07 -19.44
C SER A 26 10.92 -0.17 -19.65
N ILE A 27 10.84 1.11 -19.25
CA ILE A 27 11.93 2.08 -19.37
C ILE A 27 13.20 1.60 -18.65
N ILE A 28 13.08 1.13 -17.40
CA ILE A 28 14.23 0.65 -16.62
C ILE A 28 14.87 -0.58 -17.27
N LEU A 29 14.07 -1.45 -17.91
CA LEU A 29 14.55 -2.68 -18.53
C LEU A 29 15.16 -2.49 -19.91
N THR A 30 14.72 -1.50 -20.69
CA THR A 30 15.20 -1.24 -22.08
C THR A 30 16.26 -0.14 -22.19
N ASP A 31 16.86 0.26 -21.07
CA ASP A 31 17.88 1.32 -20.94
C ASP A 31 17.32 2.75 -20.78
N ILE A 32 17.96 3.53 -19.90
CA ILE A 32 17.40 4.76 -19.33
C ILE A 32 17.87 6.04 -20.05
N ASP A 33 18.81 5.92 -20.97
CA ASP A 33 19.64 7.02 -21.51
C ASP A 33 18.92 8.06 -22.38
N THR A 34 17.61 7.91 -22.62
CA THR A 34 16.86 8.96 -23.33
C THR A 34 16.37 10.05 -22.36
N PRO A 35 16.50 11.34 -22.71
CA PRO A 35 16.02 12.45 -21.87
C PRO A 35 14.53 12.37 -21.51
N ASN A 36 13.72 11.72 -22.36
CA ASN A 36 12.28 11.53 -22.13
C ASN A 36 12.00 10.42 -21.11
N SER A 37 12.78 9.33 -21.12
CA SER A 37 12.73 8.26 -20.12
C SER A 37 12.95 8.84 -18.72
N LEU A 38 14.04 9.61 -18.55
CA LEU A 38 14.43 10.14 -17.26
C LEU A 38 13.36 11.11 -16.70
N LYS A 39 12.80 11.98 -17.55
CA LYS A 39 11.68 12.86 -17.19
C LYS A 39 10.45 12.08 -16.76
N PHE A 40 10.11 10.99 -17.47
CA PHE A 40 8.98 10.15 -17.10
C PHE A 40 9.19 9.47 -15.74
N VAL A 41 10.37 8.87 -15.51
CA VAL A 41 10.68 8.21 -14.23
C VAL A 41 10.61 9.20 -13.07
N ILE A 42 11.21 10.39 -13.20
CA ILE A 42 11.11 11.44 -12.17
C ILE A 42 9.65 11.82 -11.92
N GLY A 43 8.88 12.08 -12.98
CA GLY A 43 7.46 12.43 -12.87
C GLY A 43 6.65 11.32 -12.18
N PHE A 44 6.94 10.06 -12.50
CA PHE A 44 6.32 8.91 -11.87
C PHE A 44 6.70 8.79 -10.39
N VAL A 45 7.96 9.04 -10.02
CA VAL A 45 8.39 9.07 -8.61
C VAL A 45 7.67 10.17 -7.82
N ILE A 46 7.51 11.37 -8.39
CA ILE A 46 6.73 12.46 -7.77
C ILE A 46 5.27 12.03 -7.60
N PHE A 47 4.68 11.42 -8.63
CA PHE A 47 3.33 10.86 -8.56
C PHE A 47 3.20 9.81 -7.45
N LEU A 48 4.17 8.89 -7.29
CA LEU A 48 4.18 7.89 -6.22
C LEU A 48 4.17 8.54 -4.84
N LEU A 49 4.97 9.60 -4.62
CA LEU A 49 4.99 10.34 -3.37
C LEU A 49 3.65 10.99 -3.06
N LEU A 50 3.05 11.69 -4.04
CA LEU A 50 1.74 12.33 -3.88
C LEU A 50 0.63 11.30 -3.65
N PHE A 51 0.66 10.19 -4.40
CA PHE A 51 -0.31 9.11 -4.26
C PHE A 51 -0.19 8.42 -2.89
N GLY A 52 1.03 8.20 -2.41
CA GLY A 52 1.28 7.69 -1.07
C GLY A 52 0.75 8.62 0.02
N LEU A 53 0.99 9.92 -0.09
CA LEU A 53 0.44 10.93 0.83
C LEU A 53 -1.09 10.95 0.80
N PHE A 54 -1.70 10.90 -0.38
CA PHE A 54 -3.16 10.79 -0.53
C PHE A 54 -3.70 9.55 0.20
N GLN A 55 -3.02 8.41 0.04
CA GLN A 55 -3.40 7.16 0.67
C GLN A 55 -3.26 7.20 2.20
N MET A 56 -2.19 7.81 2.72
CA MET A 56 -2.02 8.05 4.15
C MET A 56 -3.14 8.92 4.74
N ASN A 57 -3.52 9.99 4.03
CA ASN A 57 -4.63 10.86 4.45
C ASN A 57 -5.96 10.10 4.48
N LEU A 58 -6.24 9.27 3.47
CA LEU A 58 -7.42 8.39 3.44
C LEU A 58 -7.46 7.43 4.62
N ILE A 59 -6.32 6.80 4.93
CA ILE A 59 -6.18 5.92 6.10
C ILE A 59 -6.44 6.72 7.38
N ALA A 60 -5.81 7.88 7.57
CA ALA A 60 -5.98 8.71 8.76
C ALA A 60 -7.45 9.11 8.99
N ILE A 61 -8.17 9.48 7.91
CA ILE A 61 -9.60 9.83 7.97
C ILE A 61 -10.48 8.61 8.28
N ASN A 62 -10.16 7.44 7.70
CA ASN A 62 -10.91 6.20 7.96
C ASN A 62 -10.67 5.68 9.39
N VAL A 63 -9.45 5.77 9.90
CA VAL A 63 -9.05 5.37 11.25
C VAL A 63 -9.75 6.21 12.31
N LYS A 64 -9.83 7.54 12.15
CA LYS A 64 -10.52 8.45 13.08
C LYS A 64 -12.01 8.13 13.29
N LYS A 65 -12.62 7.36 12.39
CA LYS A 65 -14.06 7.02 12.42
C LYS A 65 -14.35 5.67 13.09
N LEU A 66 -13.34 4.96 13.60
CA LEU A 66 -13.49 3.65 14.23
C LEU A 66 -13.36 3.79 15.77
N PRO A 67 -14.46 3.66 16.53
CA PRO A 67 -14.41 3.65 17.99
C PRO A 67 -13.77 2.34 18.47
N GLY A 68 -12.49 2.38 18.85
CA GLY A 68 -11.74 1.19 19.29
C GLY A 68 -10.45 0.93 18.50
N PHE A 69 -10.00 1.87 17.67
CA PHE A 69 -8.81 1.68 16.86
C PHE A 69 -7.50 1.85 17.66
N ASP A 70 -6.92 0.73 18.10
CA ASP A 70 -5.59 0.69 18.72
C ASP A 70 -4.49 0.89 17.68
N ILE A 71 -4.24 2.15 17.31
CA ILE A 71 -3.12 2.56 16.44
C ILE A 71 -1.78 1.96 16.93
N LYS A 72 -1.60 1.90 18.26
CA LYS A 72 -0.40 1.34 18.91
C LYS A 72 -0.20 -0.14 18.54
N ARG A 73 -1.26 -0.94 18.55
CA ARG A 73 -1.20 -2.37 18.20
C ARG A 73 -0.84 -2.59 16.74
N ARG A 74 -1.29 -1.70 15.84
CA ARG A 74 -0.91 -1.75 14.42
C ARG A 74 0.51 -1.31 14.16
N ILE A 75 0.98 -0.25 14.82
CA ILE A 75 2.40 0.17 14.72
C ILE A 75 3.31 -0.96 15.20
N LEU A 76 2.92 -1.68 16.26
CA LEU A 76 3.67 -2.84 16.74
C LEU A 76 3.68 -4.00 15.71
N LYS A 77 2.53 -4.29 15.08
CA LYS A 77 2.47 -5.27 13.98
C LYS A 77 3.34 -4.85 12.78
N PHE A 78 3.34 -3.55 12.45
CA PHE A 78 4.18 -3.00 11.38
C PHE A 78 5.66 -3.21 11.70
N ALA A 79 6.08 -2.83 12.91
CA ALA A 79 7.46 -3.00 13.35
C ALA A 79 7.90 -4.48 13.31
N GLY A 80 7.08 -5.40 13.83
CA GLY A 80 7.37 -6.83 13.77
C GLY A 80 7.46 -7.36 12.33
N THR A 81 6.52 -6.97 11.46
CA THR A 81 6.52 -7.36 10.03
C THR A 81 7.74 -6.79 9.29
N PHE A 82 8.12 -5.55 9.60
CA PHE A 82 9.27 -4.89 9.01
C PHE A 82 10.57 -5.58 9.40
N VAL A 83 10.79 -5.85 10.69
CA VAL A 83 11.97 -6.57 11.16
C VAL A 83 12.05 -7.97 10.55
N PHE A 84 10.91 -8.67 10.47
CA PHE A 84 10.84 -9.98 9.82
C PHE A 84 11.22 -9.91 8.34
N LEU A 85 10.64 -8.99 7.57
CA LEU A 85 10.96 -8.82 6.15
C LEU A 85 12.41 -8.39 5.92
N MET A 86 12.96 -7.57 6.82
CA MET A 86 14.35 -7.14 6.75
C MET A 86 15.30 -8.32 7.01
N ALA A 87 15.01 -9.16 8.01
CA ALA A 87 15.76 -10.39 8.27
C ALA A 87 15.69 -11.39 7.10
N VAL A 88 14.50 -11.57 6.52
CA VAL A 88 14.31 -12.42 5.33
C VAL A 88 15.09 -11.88 4.14
N SER A 89 15.03 -10.57 3.88
CA SER A 89 15.77 -9.91 2.81
C SER A 89 17.28 -10.11 2.97
N TYR A 90 17.80 -9.85 4.17
CA TYR A 90 19.22 -10.01 4.49
C TYR A 90 19.68 -11.47 4.32
N THR A 91 18.93 -12.42 4.88
CA THR A 91 19.26 -13.85 4.78
C THR A 91 19.19 -14.36 3.35
N SER A 92 18.21 -13.89 2.55
CA SER A 92 18.07 -14.27 1.15
C SER A 92 19.25 -13.74 0.33
N ASN A 93 19.64 -12.47 0.54
CA ASN A 93 20.82 -11.91 -0.11
C ASN A 93 22.09 -12.68 0.26
N TYR A 94 22.26 -13.05 1.54
CA TYR A 94 23.38 -13.87 1.97
C TYR A 94 23.44 -15.24 1.26
N LEU A 95 22.30 -15.91 1.10
CA LEU A 95 22.25 -17.27 0.53
C LEU A 95 22.39 -17.30 -1.00
N PHE A 96 21.79 -16.32 -1.70
CA PHE A 96 21.73 -16.32 -3.16
C PHE A 96 22.75 -15.39 -3.84
N TRP A 97 23.14 -14.29 -3.19
CA TRP A 97 24.06 -13.29 -3.74
C TRP A 97 24.97 -12.68 -2.65
N PRO A 98 25.89 -13.49 -2.07
CA PRO A 98 26.77 -13.04 -0.99
C PRO A 98 27.65 -11.84 -1.39
N GLU A 99 27.95 -11.65 -2.68
CA GLU A 99 28.71 -10.50 -3.20
C GLU A 99 27.98 -9.15 -3.05
N ARG A 100 26.67 -9.16 -2.76
CA ARG A 100 25.83 -7.94 -2.63
C ARG A 100 25.59 -7.51 -1.17
N LEU A 101 26.32 -8.09 -0.21
CA LEU A 101 26.13 -7.84 1.22
C LEU A 101 26.31 -6.36 1.63
N ASP A 102 27.02 -5.55 0.84
CA ASP A 102 27.20 -4.11 1.10
C ASP A 102 25.96 -3.26 0.74
N ASN A 103 25.01 -3.79 -0.04
CA ASN A 103 23.81 -3.08 -0.46
C ASN A 103 22.58 -3.50 0.36
N LEU A 104 22.45 -2.90 1.55
CA LEU A 104 21.27 -3.08 2.39
C LEU A 104 20.06 -2.31 1.82
N ASP A 105 19.16 -3.01 1.13
CA ASP A 105 17.89 -2.44 0.67
C ASP A 105 16.85 -2.42 1.80
N ILE A 106 16.67 -1.24 2.40
CA ILE A 106 15.68 -0.97 3.45
C ILE A 106 14.31 -0.61 2.84
N GLY A 107 14.30 -0.12 1.60
CA GLY A 107 13.11 0.43 0.96
C GLY A 107 12.07 -0.63 0.69
N ALA A 108 12.47 -1.75 0.08
CA ALA A 108 11.56 -2.85 -0.23
C ALA A 108 10.90 -3.48 1.02
N PRO A 109 11.65 -3.90 2.08
CA PRO A 109 11.05 -4.41 3.31
C PRO A 109 10.10 -3.42 3.99
N LEU A 110 10.45 -2.13 4.00
CA LEU A 110 9.64 -1.07 4.61
C LEU A 110 8.32 -0.85 3.86
N GLY A 111 8.38 -0.75 2.53
CA GLY A 111 7.21 -0.61 1.69
C GLY A 111 6.26 -1.81 1.80
N LEU A 112 6.78 -3.03 1.78
CA LEU A 112 6.00 -4.26 1.94
C LEU A 112 5.35 -4.36 3.33
N ALA A 113 6.10 -4.07 4.40
CA ALA A 113 5.56 -4.07 5.74
C ALA A 113 4.42 -3.05 5.92
N LEU A 114 4.57 -1.86 5.33
CA LEU A 114 3.52 -0.83 5.30
C LEU A 114 2.30 -1.34 4.53
N GLY A 115 2.49 -1.85 3.32
CA GLY A 115 1.43 -2.39 2.48
C GLY A 115 0.61 -3.46 3.21
N ILE A 116 1.27 -4.48 3.76
CA ILE A 116 0.61 -5.61 4.43
C ILE A 116 -0.13 -5.15 5.70
N THR A 117 0.50 -4.34 6.53
CA THR A 117 -0.09 -3.95 7.83
C THR A 117 -1.30 -3.02 7.68
N PHE A 118 -1.30 -2.19 6.64
CA PHE A 118 -2.35 -1.21 6.40
C PHE A 118 -3.33 -1.60 5.29
N TYR A 119 -3.10 -2.71 4.57
CA TYR A 119 -4.01 -3.24 3.54
C TYR A 119 -5.46 -3.35 4.04
N ASP A 120 -5.62 -3.92 5.24
CA ASP A 120 -6.91 -4.10 5.89
C ASP A 120 -7.69 -2.78 6.06
N LEU A 121 -7.00 -1.67 6.33
CA LEU A 121 -7.62 -0.34 6.45
C LEU A 121 -8.07 0.26 5.12
N LEU A 122 -7.40 -0.14 4.04
CA LEU A 122 -7.66 0.35 2.70
C LEU A 122 -8.85 -0.37 2.06
N PHE A 123 -8.94 -1.69 2.29
CA PHE A 123 -9.89 -2.54 1.59
C PHE A 123 -11.03 -3.08 2.48
N LYS A 124 -10.84 -3.24 3.79
CA LYS A 124 -11.87 -3.78 4.70
C LYS A 124 -12.79 -2.67 5.22
N LYS A 125 -13.70 -2.20 4.36
CA LYS A 125 -14.78 -1.26 4.75
C LYS A 125 -16.15 -1.66 4.20
N SER A 126 -16.54 -2.93 4.33
CA SER A 126 -17.91 -3.34 3.94
C SER A 126 -18.53 -4.52 4.65
N GLU A 127 -17.80 -5.44 5.30
CA GLU A 127 -18.45 -6.65 5.84
C GLU A 127 -19.26 -6.41 7.12
N GLU A 128 -18.79 -5.56 8.04
CA GLU A 128 -19.46 -5.38 9.34
C GLU A 128 -20.80 -4.61 9.28
N ARG A 129 -21.11 -3.94 8.16
CA ARG A 129 -22.40 -3.23 8.00
C ARG A 129 -23.49 -4.06 7.31
N GLN A 130 -23.15 -5.20 6.72
CA GLN A 130 -24.14 -6.08 6.07
C GLN A 130 -24.59 -7.22 6.99
N SER A 131 -23.77 -7.65 7.95
CA SER A 131 -24.14 -8.73 8.89
C SER A 131 -25.10 -8.31 10.01
N HIS A 132 -25.25 -7.01 10.29
CA HIS A 132 -26.19 -6.50 11.30
C HIS A 132 -27.50 -5.93 10.73
N ALA A 133 -27.68 -5.95 9.40
CA ALA A 133 -28.91 -5.48 8.76
C ALA A 133 -29.89 -6.62 8.40
N VAL A 134 -29.57 -7.87 8.71
CA VAL A 134 -30.44 -9.03 8.44
C VAL A 134 -30.76 -9.75 9.75
N SER A 135 -32.03 -9.60 10.16
CA SER A 135 -32.74 -10.28 11.27
C SER A 135 -32.59 -9.66 12.67
N PRO A 136 -33.73 -9.33 13.34
CA PRO A 136 -34.75 -10.32 13.68
C PRO A 136 -36.09 -10.06 12.98
N GLN A 137 -36.45 -10.95 12.05
CA GLN A 137 -37.84 -11.17 11.66
C GLN A 137 -38.58 -11.84 12.83
N HIS A 138 -39.51 -11.09 13.41
CA HIS A 138 -40.88 -11.52 13.72
C HIS A 138 -41.06 -12.93 14.33
N LYS A 139 -41.15 -13.00 15.67
CA LYS A 139 -41.97 -14.03 16.33
C LYS A 139 -43.36 -13.45 16.58
N THR A 140 -44.33 -13.87 15.79
CA THR A 140 -45.75 -13.82 16.11
C THR A 140 -46.29 -15.25 16.15
N ASN A 141 -47.09 -15.47 17.20
CA ASN A 141 -47.86 -16.65 17.60
C ASN A 141 -47.09 -17.84 18.19
#